data_AF-A0A7Y2YEW9-F1
#
_entry.id   AF-A0A7Y2YEW9-F1
#
_cell.length_a   1.000
_cell.length_b   1.000
_cell.length_c   1.000
_cell.angle_alpha   90.00
_cell.angle_beta   90.00
_cell.angle_gamma   90.00
#
_symmetry.space_group_name_H-M   'P 1'
#
loop_
_entity.id
_entity.type
_entity.pdbx_description
1 polymer ?
#
loop_
_entity_poly.entity_id
_entity_poly.type
_entity_poly.pdbx_seq_one_letter_code
_entity_poly.pdbx_strand_id
1 'polypeptide(L)'
;MLQQLLFKRIDNSSLIVFRIFFGILISLESFGAILTGWVKRTLIEPSFTFTFIGFEWLQPLPGNWMYFYFIFMGLLGIFIALGYKYRTSIILFTILWTAVYLMQKTAYNNHYYLLILISFIMCFLPANRYASLDTKLDPSRVSIHMPGWVKWTIIFQLFIVYTYAALAKLYGDWLDLSIIAILMKGKAAYPLIGDALQQPWVHSAIAIIGILFDLLIVPALLWKPTRKLAFYFSLFFHLFNSIVFQIGIFPYLALAFTVFFFPPGQIRNIFLKKKELYNAYEVQLPRYKNILIAGLGIYFILQIALPLRHYFIPGDVLWTEEGHRMSWRMMLRTRAGIIKYSVVNKDTGEATIISPGLYLSRKQMEKVSCYPDYIWQFAQFLKQEYAEQGQNISVYARARVSINGRPLQPFINSTVDLAAEDWHPFKHHHWILPSALDTSAKSLPGPSSNFAN
;
A
#
# COMPACT_ATOMS: atom_id res chain seq x y z
N MET A 1 15.82 30.15 -2.25
CA MET A 1 15.86 28.80 -2.86
C MET A 1 14.51 28.06 -2.78
N LEU A 2 13.95 27.76 -1.59
CA LEU A 2 12.71 26.97 -1.47
C LEU A 2 11.48 27.62 -2.15
N GLN A 3 11.27 28.93 -1.98
CA GLN A 3 10.15 29.63 -2.63
C GLN A 3 10.24 29.57 -4.16
N GLN A 4 11.45 29.70 -4.70
CA GLN A 4 11.70 29.59 -6.14
C GLN A 4 11.43 28.17 -6.64
N LEU A 5 11.73 27.13 -5.85
CA LEU A 5 11.43 25.75 -6.22
C LEU A 5 9.91 25.47 -6.25
N LEU A 6 9.18 25.95 -5.24
CA LEU A 6 7.77 25.62 -5.03
C LEU A 6 6.79 26.53 -5.78
N PHE A 7 7.13 27.80 -5.99
CA PHE A 7 6.19 28.80 -6.53
C PHE A 7 6.57 29.33 -7.91
N LYS A 8 7.70 28.89 -8.46
CA LYS A 8 7.99 29.09 -9.88
C LYS A 8 6.93 28.40 -10.74
N ARG A 9 6.36 29.15 -11.67
CA ARG A 9 5.43 28.62 -12.67
C ARG A 9 6.20 27.77 -13.66
N ILE A 10 5.67 26.58 -13.92
CA ILE A 10 6.17 25.63 -14.91
C ILE A 10 5.01 25.18 -15.78
N ASP A 11 5.30 24.76 -17.00
CA ASP A 11 4.29 24.21 -17.90
C ASP A 11 3.57 23.01 -17.25
N ASN A 12 2.25 22.95 -17.37
CA ASN A 12 1.42 21.96 -16.69
C ASN A 12 1.26 20.62 -17.45
N SER A 13 1.91 20.43 -18.60
CA SER A 13 1.71 19.24 -19.45
C SER A 13 1.87 17.92 -18.71
N SER A 14 2.88 17.80 -17.83
CA SER A 14 3.07 16.59 -17.00
C SER A 14 1.87 16.28 -16.11
N LEU A 15 1.26 17.30 -15.49
CA LEU A 15 0.07 17.11 -14.64
C LEU A 15 -1.15 16.69 -15.46
N ILE A 16 -1.34 17.30 -16.64
CA ILE A 16 -2.48 17.00 -17.50
C ILE A 16 -2.41 15.57 -18.04
N VAL A 17 -1.23 15.16 -18.53
CA VAL A 17 -1.00 13.79 -18.99
C VAL A 17 -1.14 12.80 -17.83
N PHE A 18 -0.59 13.14 -16.66
CA PHE A 18 -0.75 12.32 -15.46
C PHE A 18 -2.23 12.14 -15.09
N ARG A 19 -3.05 13.20 -15.13
CA ARG A 19 -4.50 13.11 -14.86
C ARG A 19 -5.19 12.10 -15.78
N ILE A 20 -4.85 12.13 -17.07
CA ILE A 20 -5.42 11.22 -18.08
C ILE A 20 -5.04 9.78 -17.73
N PHE A 21 -3.75 9.49 -17.54
CA PHE A 21 -3.30 8.15 -17.17
C PHE A 21 -3.89 7.68 -15.83
N PHE A 22 -3.86 8.55 -14.82
CA PHE A 22 -4.40 8.25 -13.50
C PHE A 22 -5.89 7.87 -13.56
N GLY A 23 -6.70 8.69 -14.24
CA GLY A 23 -8.13 8.44 -14.42
C GLY A 23 -8.43 7.14 -15.17
N ILE A 24 -7.66 6.83 -16.22
CA ILE A 24 -7.76 5.55 -16.95
C ILE A 24 -7.42 4.38 -16.03
N LEU A 25 -6.30 4.45 -15.30
CA LEU A 25 -5.83 3.36 -14.44
C LEU A 25 -6.81 3.05 -13.32
N ILE A 26 -7.35 4.07 -12.63
CA ILE A 26 -8.32 3.84 -11.55
C ILE A 26 -9.68 3.35 -12.07
N SER A 27 -10.04 3.72 -13.31
CA SER A 27 -11.23 3.21 -13.97
C SER A 27 -11.07 1.72 -14.31
N LEU A 28 -9.93 1.35 -14.89
CA LEU A 28 -9.58 -0.05 -15.18
C LEU A 28 -9.48 -0.89 -13.90
N GLU A 29 -8.91 -0.37 -12.81
CA GLU A 29 -8.88 -1.09 -11.53
C GLU A 29 -10.29 -1.30 -10.98
N SER A 30 -11.17 -0.30 -11.07
CA SER A 30 -12.54 -0.39 -10.54
C SER A 30 -13.40 -1.38 -11.34
N PHE A 31 -13.39 -1.29 -12.67
CA PHE A 31 -14.10 -2.25 -13.52
C PHE A 31 -13.44 -3.63 -13.50
N GLY A 32 -12.11 -3.68 -13.49
CA GLY A 32 -11.34 -4.93 -13.40
C GLY A 32 -11.59 -5.69 -12.10
N ALA A 33 -11.81 -5.00 -10.97
CA ALA A 33 -12.18 -5.63 -9.71
C ALA A 33 -13.53 -6.37 -9.81
N ILE A 34 -14.46 -5.90 -10.65
CA ILE A 34 -15.70 -6.60 -10.95
C ILE A 34 -15.42 -7.80 -11.86
N LEU A 35 -14.75 -7.57 -13.00
CA LEU A 35 -14.53 -8.59 -14.04
C LEU A 35 -13.69 -9.79 -13.54
N THR A 36 -12.74 -9.54 -12.64
CA THR A 36 -11.92 -10.59 -12.02
C THR A 36 -12.64 -11.34 -10.90
N GLY A 37 -13.86 -10.90 -10.53
CA GLY A 37 -14.63 -11.41 -9.39
C GLY A 37 -14.08 -11.00 -8.03
N TRP A 38 -13.16 -10.03 -7.96
CA TRP A 38 -12.60 -9.56 -6.70
C TRP A 38 -13.67 -8.93 -5.79
N VAL A 39 -14.57 -8.11 -6.34
CA VAL A 39 -15.67 -7.48 -5.59
C VAL A 39 -16.53 -8.55 -4.92
N LYS A 40 -16.94 -9.57 -5.69
CA LYS A 40 -17.75 -10.67 -5.19
C LYS A 40 -17.10 -11.38 -4.00
N ARG A 41 -15.88 -11.87 -4.19
CA ARG A 41 -15.16 -12.68 -3.20
C ARG A 41 -14.74 -11.92 -1.94
N THR A 42 -14.65 -10.60 -2.02
CA THR A 42 -14.05 -9.77 -0.97
C THR A 42 -15.08 -8.95 -0.19
N LEU A 43 -16.18 -8.57 -0.84
CA LEU A 43 -17.15 -7.60 -0.31
C LEU A 43 -18.60 -8.08 -0.36
N ILE A 44 -18.91 -9.18 -1.06
CA ILE A 44 -20.29 -9.71 -1.19
C ILE A 44 -20.44 -11.09 -0.54
N GLU A 45 -19.56 -12.04 -0.85
CA GLU A 45 -19.60 -13.41 -0.33
C GLU A 45 -19.28 -13.54 1.17
N PRO A 46 -18.34 -12.76 1.76
CA PRO A 46 -18.05 -12.87 3.18
C PRO A 46 -19.24 -12.47 4.06
N SER A 47 -19.61 -13.31 5.02
CA SER A 47 -20.63 -13.03 6.05
C SER A 47 -20.18 -11.96 7.04
N PHE A 48 -18.87 -11.86 7.27
CA PHE A 48 -18.22 -10.89 8.14
C PHE A 48 -17.06 -10.23 7.39
N THR A 49 -16.78 -8.95 7.65
CA THR A 49 -15.59 -8.27 7.11
C THR A 49 -14.70 -7.74 8.22
N PHE A 50 -13.38 -7.89 8.04
CA PHE A 50 -12.42 -7.31 8.96
C PHE A 50 -12.15 -5.88 8.54
N THR A 51 -12.86 -4.94 9.15
CA THR A 51 -12.62 -3.50 8.93
C THR A 51 -11.29 -3.08 9.56
N PHE A 52 -10.81 -1.90 9.18
CA PHE A 52 -9.81 -1.22 10.00
C PHE A 52 -10.40 -0.91 11.38
N ILE A 53 -9.62 -1.18 12.43
CA ILE A 53 -10.08 -0.99 13.82
C ILE A 53 -10.40 0.50 14.04
N GLY A 54 -11.58 0.79 14.56
CA GLY A 54 -12.18 2.13 14.66
C GLY A 54 -13.13 2.49 13.50
N PHE A 55 -13.28 1.61 12.50
CA PHE A 55 -14.21 1.75 11.37
C PHE A 55 -15.19 0.58 11.26
N GLU A 56 -15.55 -0.04 12.39
CA GLU A 56 -16.49 -1.16 12.48
C GLU A 56 -17.87 -0.81 11.90
N TRP A 57 -18.28 0.46 12.00
CA TRP A 57 -19.51 1.01 11.42
C TRP A 57 -19.51 1.06 9.88
N LEU A 58 -18.34 0.97 9.25
CA LEU A 58 -18.18 1.10 7.81
C LEU A 58 -18.15 -0.30 7.17
N GLN A 59 -19.33 -0.86 6.91
CA GLN A 59 -19.51 -2.17 6.27
C GLN A 59 -19.78 -2.04 4.76
N PRO A 60 -19.45 -3.06 3.94
CA PRO A 60 -19.87 -3.11 2.55
C PRO A 60 -21.38 -2.97 2.39
N LEU A 61 -21.83 -2.32 1.32
CA LEU A 61 -23.24 -2.26 0.98
C LEU A 61 -23.79 -3.68 0.70
N PRO A 62 -25.04 -3.97 1.05
CA PRO A 62 -25.57 -5.32 0.98
C PRO A 62 -25.65 -5.84 -0.47
N GLY A 63 -25.28 -7.11 -0.66
CA GLY A 63 -25.47 -7.84 -1.92
C GLY A 63 -24.86 -7.14 -3.15
N ASN A 64 -25.66 -6.98 -4.20
CA ASN A 64 -25.20 -6.45 -5.48
C ASN A 64 -24.89 -4.94 -5.47
N TRP A 65 -25.21 -4.21 -4.39
CA TRP A 65 -24.91 -2.78 -4.28
C TRP A 65 -23.42 -2.47 -4.38
N MET A 66 -22.55 -3.40 -3.99
CA MET A 66 -21.10 -3.23 -4.18
C MET A 66 -20.67 -3.27 -5.66
N TYR A 67 -21.41 -3.92 -6.56
CA TYR A 67 -21.13 -3.79 -7.99
C TYR A 67 -21.43 -2.38 -8.50
N PHE A 68 -22.59 -1.83 -8.13
CA PHE A 68 -22.94 -0.45 -8.50
C PHE A 68 -21.95 0.57 -7.93
N TYR A 69 -21.48 0.34 -6.70
CA TYR A 69 -20.43 1.14 -6.07
C TYR A 69 -19.16 1.19 -6.94
N PHE A 70 -18.66 0.03 -7.38
CA PHE A 70 -17.45 -0.05 -8.20
C PHE A 70 -17.67 0.43 -9.64
N ILE A 71 -18.87 0.25 -10.21
CA ILE A 71 -19.24 0.84 -11.51
C ILE A 71 -19.16 2.37 -11.41
N PHE A 72 -19.73 2.95 -10.35
CA PHE A 72 -19.70 4.38 -10.13
C PHE A 72 -18.27 4.91 -9.95
N MET A 73 -17.43 4.22 -9.18
CA MET A 73 -16.00 4.53 -9.07
C MET A 73 -15.28 4.47 -10.43
N GLY A 74 -15.59 3.46 -11.24
CA GLY A 74 -15.04 3.30 -12.59
C GLY A 74 -15.42 4.47 -13.51
N LEU A 75 -16.66 4.94 -13.43
CA LEU A 75 -17.14 6.12 -14.16
C LEU A 75 -16.47 7.42 -13.66
N LEU A 76 -16.28 7.57 -12.35
CA LEU A 76 -15.53 8.70 -11.80
C LEU A 76 -14.08 8.72 -12.32
N GLY A 77 -13.45 7.56 -12.48
CA GLY A 77 -12.15 7.45 -13.13
C GLY A 77 -12.13 8.00 -14.56
N ILE A 78 -13.14 7.66 -15.37
CA ILE A 78 -13.32 8.22 -16.72
C ILE A 78 -13.50 9.74 -16.66
N PHE A 79 -14.34 10.24 -15.75
CA PHE A 79 -14.55 11.68 -15.58
C PHE A 79 -13.27 12.41 -15.16
N ILE A 80 -12.44 11.79 -14.31
CA ILE A 80 -11.12 12.32 -13.93
C ILE A 80 -10.22 12.37 -15.16
N ALA A 81 -10.15 11.30 -15.97
CA ALA A 81 -9.32 11.26 -17.17
C ALA A 81 -9.70 12.37 -18.17
N LEU A 82 -11.00 12.50 -18.43
CA LEU A 82 -11.58 13.55 -19.29
C LEU A 82 -11.51 14.96 -18.66
N GLY A 83 -11.24 15.06 -17.36
CA GLY A 83 -11.30 16.30 -16.60
C GLY A 83 -12.70 16.92 -16.60
N TYR A 84 -13.74 16.09 -16.48
CA TYR A 84 -15.14 16.49 -16.33
C TYR A 84 -15.52 16.60 -14.86
N LYS A 85 -16.03 17.78 -14.46
CA LYS A 85 -16.30 18.14 -13.06
C LYS A 85 -15.17 17.68 -12.15
N TYR A 86 -13.93 17.91 -12.59
CA TYR A 86 -12.76 17.17 -12.10
C TYR A 86 -12.64 17.21 -10.58
N ARG A 87 -12.85 18.38 -9.96
CA ARG A 87 -12.78 18.57 -8.50
C ARG A 87 -13.78 17.67 -7.78
N THR A 88 -15.03 17.66 -8.21
CA THR A 88 -16.06 16.78 -7.65
C THR A 88 -15.71 15.32 -7.90
N SER A 89 -15.30 14.98 -9.12
CA SER A 89 -15.00 13.59 -9.51
C SER A 89 -13.84 12.99 -8.70
N ILE A 90 -12.74 13.73 -8.50
CA ILE A 90 -11.59 13.25 -7.72
C ILE A 90 -11.89 13.18 -6.22
N ILE A 91 -12.67 14.12 -5.68
CA ILE A 91 -13.06 14.10 -4.26
C ILE A 91 -13.95 12.89 -3.98
N LEU A 92 -14.98 12.67 -4.80
CA LEU A 92 -15.87 11.51 -4.67
C LEU A 92 -15.10 10.21 -4.82
N PHE A 93 -14.23 10.09 -5.82
CA PHE A 93 -13.40 8.89 -5.99
C PHE A 93 -12.51 8.64 -4.77
N THR A 94 -11.88 9.70 -4.22
CA THR A 94 -11.03 9.59 -3.03
C THR A 94 -11.82 9.08 -1.84
N ILE A 95 -13.01 9.62 -1.58
CA ILE A 95 -13.89 9.18 -0.48
C ILE A 95 -14.27 7.71 -0.67
N LEU A 96 -14.73 7.33 -1.86
CA LEU A 96 -15.19 5.97 -2.12
C LEU A 96 -14.05 4.95 -2.03
N TRP A 97 -12.90 5.25 -2.63
CA TRP A 97 -11.74 4.38 -2.57
C TRP A 97 -11.21 4.23 -1.14
N THR A 98 -11.18 5.32 -0.37
CA THR A 98 -10.81 5.29 1.05
C THR A 98 -11.79 4.47 1.86
N ALA A 99 -13.10 4.61 1.61
CA ALA A 99 -14.11 3.84 2.31
C ALA A 99 -13.96 2.34 2.05
N VAL A 100 -13.83 1.91 0.79
CA VAL A 100 -13.58 0.50 0.44
C VAL A 100 -12.33 -0.05 1.13
N TYR A 101 -11.25 0.73 1.13
CA TYR A 101 -10.01 0.35 1.79
C TYR A 101 -10.21 0.13 3.30
N LEU A 102 -11.01 0.98 3.96
CA LEU A 102 -11.30 0.89 5.39
C LEU A 102 -12.31 -0.23 5.73
N MET A 103 -13.25 -0.54 4.83
CA MET A 103 -14.26 -1.60 4.98
C MET A 103 -13.63 -3.00 5.07
N GLN A 104 -12.53 -3.27 4.38
CA GLN A 104 -11.98 -4.62 4.28
C GLN A 104 -10.45 -4.63 4.30
N LYS A 105 -9.90 -4.70 5.51
CA LYS A 105 -8.47 -4.83 5.80
C LYS A 105 -7.87 -6.10 5.21
N THR A 106 -8.66 -7.16 4.97
CA THR A 106 -8.18 -8.45 4.43
C THR A 106 -7.50 -8.29 3.07
N ALA A 107 -7.89 -7.28 2.31
CA ALA A 107 -7.29 -6.94 1.03
C ALA A 107 -6.27 -5.78 1.11
N TYR A 108 -5.77 -5.46 2.31
CA TYR A 108 -4.78 -4.42 2.51
C TYR A 108 -3.56 -4.61 1.59
N ASN A 109 -3.17 -3.53 0.93
CA ASN A 109 -1.96 -3.43 0.13
C ASN A 109 -1.37 -2.01 0.28
N ASN A 110 -0.05 -1.90 0.36
CA ASN A 110 0.65 -0.60 0.36
C ASN A 110 0.34 0.22 -0.91
N HIS A 111 0.12 -0.43 -2.05
CA HIS A 111 -0.21 0.28 -3.29
C HIS A 111 -1.62 0.89 -3.26
N TYR A 112 -2.58 0.25 -2.59
CA TYR A 112 -3.90 0.83 -2.36
C TYR A 112 -3.87 1.98 -1.37
N TYR A 113 -2.98 1.91 -0.38
CA TYR A 113 -2.69 3.06 0.49
C TYR A 113 -2.09 4.23 -0.30
N LEU A 114 -1.10 3.97 -1.17
CA LEU A 114 -0.55 5.00 -2.07
C LEU A 114 -1.64 5.60 -2.95
N LEU A 115 -2.58 4.79 -3.45
CA LEU A 115 -3.67 5.28 -4.28
C LEU A 115 -4.59 6.26 -3.54
N ILE A 116 -4.87 6.02 -2.25
CA ILE A 116 -5.57 6.98 -1.38
C ILE A 116 -4.80 8.29 -1.32
N LEU A 117 -3.50 8.24 -1.01
CA LEU A 117 -2.67 9.43 -0.86
C LEU A 117 -2.61 10.27 -2.14
N ILE A 118 -2.43 9.61 -3.29
CA ILE A 118 -2.35 10.29 -4.59
C ILE A 118 -3.71 10.87 -4.99
N SER A 119 -4.81 10.15 -4.73
CA SER A 119 -6.16 10.67 -4.96
C SER A 119 -6.44 11.91 -4.09
N PHE A 120 -6.05 11.85 -2.81
CA PHE A 120 -6.12 12.97 -1.89
C PHE A 120 -5.28 14.16 -2.35
N ILE A 121 -4.01 13.96 -2.73
CA ILE A 121 -3.16 15.02 -3.30
C ILE A 121 -3.83 15.63 -4.54
N MET A 122 -4.32 14.79 -5.46
CA MET A 122 -5.01 15.22 -6.69
C MET A 122 -6.24 16.09 -6.40
N CYS A 123 -6.92 15.93 -5.26
CA CYS A 123 -8.02 16.82 -4.85
C CYS A 123 -7.61 18.29 -4.76
N PHE A 124 -6.32 18.60 -4.57
CA PHE A 124 -5.79 19.97 -4.50
C PHE A 124 -5.12 20.43 -5.81
N LEU A 125 -4.74 19.52 -6.69
CA LEU A 125 -3.99 19.86 -7.91
C LEU A 125 -4.88 20.45 -9.01
N PRO A 126 -4.46 21.49 -9.74
CA PRO A 126 -5.28 22.12 -10.79
C PRO A 126 -5.24 21.32 -12.11
N ALA A 127 -5.50 20.01 -12.08
CA ALA A 127 -5.28 19.12 -13.23
C ALA A 127 -6.34 19.26 -14.34
N ASN A 128 -7.43 19.98 -14.09
CA ASN A 128 -8.48 20.25 -15.07
C ASN A 128 -8.24 21.52 -15.90
N ARG A 129 -7.14 22.24 -15.70
CA ARG A 129 -6.90 23.54 -16.33
C ARG A 129 -6.47 23.49 -17.80
N TYR A 130 -6.31 22.30 -18.38
CA TYR A 130 -6.05 22.14 -19.82
C TYR A 130 -6.50 20.76 -20.31
N ALA A 131 -6.77 20.65 -21.62
CA ALA A 131 -7.21 19.43 -22.29
C ALA A 131 -8.27 18.66 -21.48
N SER A 132 -9.28 19.37 -20.99
CA SER A 132 -10.34 18.85 -20.13
C SER A 132 -11.71 19.28 -20.64
N LEU A 133 -12.73 18.49 -20.33
CA LEU A 133 -14.11 18.90 -20.57
C LEU A 133 -14.47 20.16 -19.76
N ASP A 134 -13.93 20.34 -18.55
CA ASP A 134 -14.12 21.57 -17.77
C ASP A 134 -13.67 22.83 -18.52
N THR A 135 -12.51 22.79 -19.21
CA THR A 135 -12.03 23.94 -20.00
C THR A 135 -12.73 24.09 -21.33
N LYS A 136 -13.29 23.01 -21.88
CA LYS A 136 -14.11 23.07 -23.10
C LYS A 136 -15.46 23.74 -22.81
N LEU A 137 -16.04 23.46 -21.64
CA LEU A 137 -17.30 24.06 -21.19
C LEU A 137 -17.12 25.49 -20.68
N ASP A 138 -15.97 25.79 -20.06
CA ASP A 138 -15.65 27.12 -19.55
C ASP A 138 -14.19 27.48 -19.89
N PRO A 139 -13.95 28.16 -21.03
CA PRO A 139 -12.62 28.56 -21.48
C PRO A 139 -11.87 29.48 -20.51
N SER A 140 -12.57 30.19 -19.61
CA SER A 140 -11.93 31.04 -18.60
C SER A 140 -11.06 30.25 -17.61
N ARG A 141 -11.27 28.93 -17.53
CA ARG A 141 -10.50 28.04 -16.66
C ARG A 141 -9.15 27.64 -17.26
N VAL A 142 -8.91 27.91 -18.54
CA VAL A 142 -7.70 27.47 -19.24
C VAL A 142 -6.46 28.08 -18.57
N SER A 143 -5.47 27.22 -18.30
CA SER A 143 -4.11 27.64 -17.96
C SER A 143 -3.13 26.64 -18.56
N ILE A 144 -2.02 27.14 -19.07
CA ILE A 144 -0.93 26.34 -19.63
C ILE A 144 0.21 26.10 -18.63
N HIS A 145 0.07 26.60 -17.39
CA HIS A 145 1.10 26.54 -16.35
C HIS A 145 0.52 26.06 -15.01
N MET A 146 1.42 25.66 -14.10
CA MET A 146 1.13 25.27 -12.72
C MET A 146 2.27 25.72 -11.81
N PRO A 147 2.05 25.90 -10.49
CA PRO A 147 3.15 26.16 -9.57
C PRO A 147 4.01 24.89 -9.37
N GLY A 148 5.31 25.09 -9.15
CA GLY A 148 6.29 24.01 -9.01
C GLY A 148 6.00 23.00 -7.89
N TRP A 149 5.34 23.42 -6.79
CA TRP A 149 5.00 22.55 -5.67
C TRP A 149 4.17 21.35 -6.12
N VAL A 150 3.33 21.49 -7.15
CA VAL A 150 2.52 20.39 -7.69
C VAL A 150 3.39 19.21 -8.12
N LYS A 151 4.45 19.50 -8.90
CA LYS A 151 5.41 18.48 -9.34
C LYS A 151 6.18 17.91 -8.15
N TRP A 152 6.66 18.78 -7.27
CA TRP A 152 7.53 18.37 -6.17
C TRP A 152 6.80 17.57 -5.08
N THR A 153 5.52 17.84 -4.81
CA THR A 153 4.70 17.03 -3.91
C THR A 153 4.60 15.58 -4.39
N ILE A 154 4.35 15.37 -5.68
CA ILE A 154 4.28 14.02 -6.26
C ILE A 154 5.63 13.33 -6.21
N ILE A 155 6.70 14.01 -6.65
CA ILE A 155 8.05 13.44 -6.64
C ILE A 155 8.51 13.09 -5.22
N PHE A 156 8.25 13.95 -4.25
CA PHE A 156 8.65 13.71 -2.87
C PHE A 156 7.85 12.59 -2.22
N GLN A 157 6.54 12.47 -2.52
CA GLN A 157 5.76 11.30 -2.10
C GLN A 157 6.36 9.99 -2.64
N LEU A 158 6.75 9.96 -3.91
CA LEU A 158 7.39 8.78 -4.50
C LEU A 158 8.77 8.50 -3.89
N PHE A 159 9.56 9.55 -3.66
CA PHE A 159 10.84 9.44 -3.00
C PHE A 159 10.72 8.74 -1.65
N ILE A 160 9.73 9.13 -0.84
CA ILE A 160 9.45 8.50 0.47
C ILE A 160 9.12 7.01 0.29
N VAL A 161 8.18 6.68 -0.60
CA VAL A 161 7.74 5.29 -0.83
C VAL A 161 8.89 4.39 -1.25
N TYR A 162 9.66 4.82 -2.26
CA TYR A 162 10.78 4.06 -2.80
C TYR A 162 11.95 3.95 -1.82
N THR A 163 12.28 5.03 -1.11
CA THR A 163 13.33 4.99 -0.08
C THR A 163 12.98 3.99 1.02
N TYR A 164 11.76 4.03 1.56
CA TYR A 164 11.35 3.04 2.56
C TYR A 164 11.28 1.62 1.99
N ALA A 165 10.85 1.44 0.74
CA ALA A 165 10.85 0.13 0.10
C ALA A 165 12.27 -0.46 -0.03
N ALA A 166 13.29 0.37 -0.26
CA ALA A 166 14.69 -0.03 -0.28
C ALA A 166 15.21 -0.33 1.13
N LEU A 167 15.03 0.61 2.07
CA LEU A 167 15.47 0.43 3.47
C LEU A 167 14.85 -0.83 4.08
N ALA A 168 13.60 -1.12 3.73
CA ALA A 168 12.92 -2.29 4.25
C ALA A 168 13.48 -3.63 3.73
N LYS A 169 14.25 -3.60 2.64
CA LYS A 169 14.96 -4.76 2.05
C LYS A 169 16.41 -4.88 2.54
N LEU A 170 16.93 -3.91 3.29
CA LEU A 170 18.30 -3.92 3.84
C LEU A 170 18.44 -4.76 5.12
N TYR A 171 17.40 -5.45 5.57
CA TYR A 171 17.47 -6.32 6.74
C TYR A 171 16.70 -7.62 6.50
N GLY A 172 17.04 -8.63 7.32
CA GLY A 172 16.36 -9.92 7.38
C GLY A 172 16.47 -10.74 6.10
N ASP A 173 15.41 -11.49 5.84
CA ASP A 173 15.29 -12.58 4.88
C ASP A 173 15.42 -12.17 3.40
N TRP A 174 15.47 -10.86 3.13
CA TRP A 174 15.77 -10.36 1.80
C TRP A 174 17.25 -10.55 1.44
N LEU A 175 18.16 -10.35 2.41
CA LEU A 175 19.61 -10.44 2.18
C LEU A 175 20.11 -11.88 2.10
N ASP A 176 19.49 -12.81 2.84
CA ASP A 176 19.80 -14.24 2.77
C ASP A 176 19.08 -14.97 1.61
N LEU A 177 18.31 -14.23 0.81
CA LEU A 177 17.55 -14.68 -0.35
C LEU A 177 16.39 -15.64 -0.06
N SER A 178 16.12 -15.96 1.21
CA SER A 178 15.09 -16.94 1.57
C SER A 178 13.69 -16.51 1.14
N ILE A 179 13.31 -15.24 1.37
CA ILE A 179 12.01 -14.73 0.92
C ILE A 179 11.91 -14.71 -0.61
N ILE A 180 13.01 -14.41 -1.31
CA ILE A 180 13.03 -14.36 -2.78
C ILE A 180 12.83 -15.76 -3.36
N ALA A 181 13.52 -16.76 -2.81
CA ALA A 181 13.34 -18.15 -3.19
C ALA A 181 11.88 -18.61 -2.98
N ILE A 182 11.26 -18.23 -1.85
CA ILE A 182 9.84 -18.53 -1.59
C ILE A 182 8.93 -17.87 -2.63
N LEU A 183 9.17 -16.59 -2.94
CA LEU A 183 8.39 -15.86 -3.95
C LEU A 183 8.53 -16.47 -5.34
N MET A 184 9.74 -16.91 -5.73
CA MET A 184 10.01 -17.52 -7.03
C MET A 184 9.48 -18.95 -7.16
N LYS A 185 9.45 -19.72 -6.06
CA LYS A 185 8.91 -21.09 -6.05
C LYS A 185 7.47 -21.14 -6.55
N GLY A 186 6.65 -20.15 -6.19
CA GLY A 186 5.27 -20.03 -6.68
C GLY A 186 5.15 -19.67 -8.17
N LYS A 187 6.26 -19.44 -8.86
CA LYS A 187 6.35 -19.00 -10.26
C LYS A 187 7.02 -20.04 -11.17
N ALA A 188 7.38 -21.21 -10.63
CA ALA A 188 8.08 -22.26 -11.39
C ALA A 188 7.30 -22.71 -12.65
N ALA A 189 5.96 -22.70 -12.60
CA ALA A 189 5.11 -23.08 -13.73
C ALA A 189 4.87 -21.95 -14.75
N TYR A 190 5.56 -20.81 -14.65
CA TYR A 190 5.36 -19.72 -15.60
C TYR A 190 5.91 -20.11 -16.98
N PRO A 191 5.13 -19.92 -18.06
CA PRO A 191 5.63 -20.16 -19.41
C PRO A 191 6.89 -19.33 -19.68
N LEU A 192 7.88 -19.93 -20.35
CA LEU A 192 9.14 -19.32 -20.81
C LEU A 192 10.16 -18.92 -19.74
N ILE A 193 9.72 -18.42 -18.59
CA ILE A 193 10.61 -17.85 -17.56
C ILE A 193 10.65 -18.64 -16.25
N GLY A 194 9.74 -19.61 -16.06
CA GLY A 194 9.60 -20.34 -14.80
C GLY A 194 10.89 -20.98 -14.30
N ASP A 195 11.58 -21.73 -15.16
CA ASP A 195 12.85 -22.41 -14.84
C ASP A 195 14.00 -21.43 -14.59
N ALA A 196 14.05 -20.34 -15.36
CA ALA A 196 15.04 -19.29 -15.18
C ALA A 196 14.86 -18.60 -13.82
N LEU A 197 13.61 -18.34 -13.42
CA LEU A 197 13.29 -17.72 -12.12
C LEU A 197 13.70 -18.58 -10.92
N GLN A 198 13.93 -19.89 -11.09
CA GLN A 198 14.39 -20.77 -10.00
C GLN A 198 15.91 -20.76 -9.80
N GLN A 199 16.67 -20.13 -10.71
CA GLN A 199 18.13 -20.17 -10.66
C GLN A 199 18.66 -19.30 -9.50
N PRO A 200 19.61 -19.78 -8.68
CA PRO A 200 20.12 -19.02 -7.53
C PRO A 200 20.72 -17.66 -7.87
N TRP A 201 21.36 -17.55 -9.04
CA TRP A 201 21.90 -16.28 -9.52
C TRP A 201 20.79 -15.27 -9.88
N VAL A 202 19.61 -15.73 -10.32
CA VAL A 202 18.44 -14.87 -10.57
C VAL A 202 17.88 -14.37 -9.24
N HIS A 203 17.82 -15.21 -8.21
CA HIS A 203 17.40 -14.76 -6.87
C HIS A 203 18.33 -13.65 -6.35
N SER A 204 19.64 -13.83 -6.50
CA SER A 204 20.66 -12.84 -6.12
C SER A 204 20.49 -11.53 -6.92
N ALA A 205 20.25 -11.64 -8.23
CA ALA A 205 20.00 -10.48 -9.09
C ALA A 205 18.73 -9.72 -8.67
N ILE A 206 17.62 -10.42 -8.39
CA ILE A 206 16.37 -9.82 -7.89
C ILE A 206 16.60 -9.09 -6.57
N ALA A 207 17.39 -9.68 -5.66
CA ALA A 207 17.68 -9.08 -4.36
C ALA A 207 18.40 -7.73 -4.50
N ILE A 208 19.50 -7.73 -5.26
CA ILE A 208 20.37 -6.57 -5.45
C ILE A 208 19.64 -5.51 -6.28
N ILE A 209 19.06 -5.89 -7.42
CA ILE A 209 18.32 -4.97 -8.29
C ILE A 209 17.14 -4.38 -7.53
N GLY A 210 16.41 -5.16 -6.72
CA GLY A 210 15.29 -4.67 -5.93
C GLY A 210 15.69 -3.54 -4.96
N ILE A 211 16.81 -3.70 -4.25
CA ILE A 211 17.33 -2.66 -3.33
C ILE A 211 17.82 -1.43 -4.11
N LEU A 212 18.70 -1.65 -5.10
CA LEU A 212 19.33 -0.56 -5.85
C LEU A 212 18.31 0.23 -6.66
N PHE A 213 17.34 -0.45 -7.27
CA PHE A 213 16.26 0.19 -8.00
C PHE A 213 15.46 1.09 -7.06
N ASP A 214 14.94 0.54 -5.97
CA ASP A 214 14.10 1.30 -5.05
C ASP A 214 14.88 2.50 -4.46
N LEU A 215 16.16 2.35 -4.13
CA LEU A 215 16.95 3.45 -3.57
C LEU A 215 17.28 4.53 -4.61
N LEU A 216 17.63 4.14 -5.83
CA LEU A 216 18.24 5.03 -6.80
C LEU A 216 17.27 5.55 -7.87
N ILE A 217 16.10 4.93 -8.07
CA ILE A 217 15.27 5.25 -9.25
C ILE A 217 14.82 6.72 -9.26
N VAL A 218 14.39 7.26 -8.12
CA VAL A 218 13.94 8.65 -8.02
C VAL A 218 15.09 9.65 -8.25
N PRO A 219 16.25 9.58 -7.55
CA PRO A 219 17.37 10.47 -7.85
C PRO A 219 17.91 10.28 -9.28
N ALA A 220 17.96 9.05 -9.80
CA ALA A 220 18.42 8.77 -11.17
C ALA A 220 17.48 9.34 -12.24
N LEU A 221 16.17 9.38 -12.01
CA LEU A 221 15.20 10.04 -12.90
C LEU A 221 15.28 11.58 -12.79
N LEU A 222 15.59 12.12 -11.61
CA LEU A 222 15.79 13.55 -11.43
C LEU A 222 17.06 14.05 -12.13
N TRP A 223 18.15 13.29 -12.02
CA TRP A 223 19.45 13.67 -12.57
C TRP A 223 19.48 13.51 -14.10
N LYS A 224 19.71 14.63 -14.80
CA LYS A 224 19.60 14.72 -16.27
C LYS A 224 20.45 13.67 -17.02
N PRO A 225 21.71 13.37 -16.65
CA PRO A 225 22.54 12.39 -17.36
C PRO A 225 21.98 10.96 -17.29
N THR A 226 21.42 10.56 -16.15
CA THR A 226 20.93 9.19 -15.93
C THR A 226 19.47 8.99 -16.32
N ARG A 227 18.69 10.07 -16.45
CA ARG A 227 17.23 10.02 -16.60
C ARG A 227 16.71 9.05 -17.67
N LYS A 228 17.30 9.06 -18.88
CA LYS A 228 16.83 8.19 -19.97
C LYS A 228 17.08 6.72 -19.65
N LEU A 229 18.28 6.39 -19.16
CA LEU A 229 18.62 5.03 -18.73
C LEU A 229 17.72 4.57 -17.59
N ALA A 230 17.52 5.43 -16.58
CA ALA A 230 16.64 5.18 -15.45
C ALA A 230 15.18 4.94 -15.88
N PHE A 231 14.70 5.65 -16.91
CA PHE A 231 13.36 5.42 -17.48
C PHE A 231 13.22 4.05 -18.14
N TYR A 232 14.17 3.64 -18.99
CA TYR A 232 14.12 2.31 -19.61
C TYR A 232 14.25 1.20 -18.57
N PHE A 233 15.07 1.41 -17.55
CA PHE A 233 15.18 0.48 -16.44
C PHE A 233 13.89 0.43 -15.60
N SER A 234 13.23 1.57 -15.39
CA SER A 234 11.90 1.65 -14.75
C SER A 234 10.84 0.89 -15.55
N LEU A 235 10.83 1.04 -16.87
CA LEU A 235 9.95 0.28 -17.75
C LEU A 235 10.15 -1.22 -17.58
N PHE A 236 11.41 -1.69 -17.69
CA PHE A 236 11.74 -3.09 -17.48
C PHE A 236 11.33 -3.59 -16.09
N PHE A 237 11.73 -2.90 -15.02
CA PHE A 237 11.48 -3.30 -13.64
C PHE A 237 9.99 -3.37 -13.32
N HIS A 238 9.20 -2.38 -13.76
CA HIS A 238 7.76 -2.39 -13.51
C HIS A 238 7.03 -3.44 -14.35
N LEU A 239 7.41 -3.65 -15.60
CA LEU A 239 6.84 -4.74 -16.40
C LEU A 239 7.20 -6.11 -15.82
N PHE A 240 8.44 -6.31 -15.38
CA PHE A 240 8.87 -7.51 -14.65
C PHE A 240 7.98 -7.71 -13.41
N ASN A 241 7.78 -6.68 -12.59
CA ASN A 241 6.92 -6.79 -11.42
C ASN A 241 5.46 -7.07 -11.76
N SER A 242 4.94 -6.51 -12.84
CA SER A 242 3.58 -6.80 -13.29
C SER A 242 3.42 -8.24 -13.75
N ILE A 243 4.39 -8.78 -14.49
CA ILE A 243 4.33 -10.14 -15.04
C ILE A 243 4.60 -11.17 -13.95
N VAL A 244 5.71 -11.02 -13.22
CA VAL A 244 6.20 -12.00 -12.25
C VAL A 244 5.44 -11.92 -10.93
N PHE A 245 5.32 -10.73 -10.36
CA PHE A 245 4.72 -10.57 -9.03
C PHE A 245 3.25 -10.16 -9.04
N GLN A 246 2.72 -9.68 -10.17
CA GLN A 246 1.29 -9.34 -10.34
C GLN A 246 0.76 -8.38 -9.26
N ILE A 247 1.50 -7.31 -8.96
CA ILE A 247 1.20 -6.34 -7.88
C ILE A 247 0.11 -5.31 -8.22
N GLY A 248 -0.85 -5.68 -9.07
CA GLY A 248 -2.02 -4.88 -9.44
C GLY A 248 -1.67 -3.59 -10.20
N ILE A 249 -2.38 -2.50 -9.89
CA ILE A 249 -2.25 -1.18 -10.55
C ILE A 249 -0.85 -0.55 -10.47
N PHE A 250 -0.05 -0.89 -9.46
CA PHE A 250 1.15 -0.14 -9.10
C PHE A 250 2.19 0.01 -10.22
N PRO A 251 2.56 -1.03 -11.00
CA PRO A 251 3.59 -0.90 -12.02
C PRO A 251 3.21 0.13 -13.09
N TYR A 252 1.94 0.15 -13.48
CA TYR A 252 1.42 1.10 -14.47
C TYR A 252 1.31 2.51 -13.89
N LEU A 253 0.90 2.63 -12.63
CA LEU A 253 0.87 3.92 -11.93
C LEU A 253 2.27 4.51 -11.74
N ALA A 254 3.25 3.68 -11.37
CA ALA A 254 4.66 4.05 -11.26
C ALA A 254 5.20 4.60 -12.59
N LEU A 255 4.89 3.93 -13.70
CA LEU A 255 5.24 4.41 -15.04
C LEU A 255 4.51 5.71 -15.40
N ALA A 256 3.24 5.87 -15.03
CA ALA A 256 2.51 7.12 -15.25
C ALA A 256 3.17 8.31 -14.53
N PHE A 257 3.79 8.11 -13.35
CA PHE A 257 4.52 9.17 -12.65
C PHE A 257 5.77 9.66 -13.37
N THR A 258 6.36 8.87 -14.26
CA THR A 258 7.60 9.24 -14.98
C THR A 258 7.45 10.57 -15.74
N VAL A 259 6.23 10.95 -16.13
CA VAL A 259 5.94 12.24 -16.80
C VAL A 259 6.38 13.46 -15.99
N PHE A 260 6.47 13.37 -14.66
CA PHE A 260 6.95 14.46 -13.80
C PHE A 260 8.47 14.62 -13.80
N PHE A 261 9.21 13.57 -14.18
CA PHE A 261 10.67 13.56 -14.16
C PHE A 261 11.29 14.12 -15.45
N PHE A 262 10.54 14.13 -16.56
CA PHE A 262 10.99 14.72 -17.82
C PHE A 262 10.68 16.22 -17.92
N PRO A 263 11.40 16.96 -18.80
CA PRO A 263 11.07 18.34 -19.10
C PRO A 263 9.64 18.45 -19.65
N PRO A 264 8.80 19.38 -19.16
CA PRO A 264 7.43 19.52 -19.62
C PRO A 264 7.29 19.70 -21.14
N GLY A 265 8.24 20.37 -21.80
CA GLY A 265 8.26 20.52 -23.26
C GLY A 265 8.35 19.18 -24.00
N GLN A 266 9.08 18.20 -23.46
CA GLN A 266 9.14 16.86 -24.04
C GLN A 266 7.79 16.14 -23.91
N ILE A 267 7.19 16.20 -22.72
CA ILE A 267 5.86 15.61 -22.47
C ILE A 267 4.80 16.25 -23.37
N ARG A 268 4.83 17.57 -23.49
CA ARG A 268 3.98 18.35 -24.41
C ARG A 268 4.15 17.89 -25.86
N ASN A 269 5.38 17.72 -26.34
CA ASN A 269 5.64 17.30 -27.72
C ASN A 269 5.20 15.85 -28.02
N ILE A 270 5.12 14.99 -27.02
CA ILE A 270 4.64 13.62 -27.18
C ILE A 270 3.11 13.57 -27.14
N PHE A 271 2.50 14.12 -26.10
CA PHE A 271 1.09 13.88 -25.77
C PHE A 271 0.15 15.06 -26.09
N LEU A 272 0.67 16.29 -26.10
CA LEU A 272 -0.13 17.53 -26.21
C LEU A 272 0.43 18.46 -27.29
N LYS A 273 0.73 17.93 -28.48
CA LYS A 273 1.44 18.62 -29.57
C LYS A 273 0.89 20.01 -29.92
N LYS A 274 -0.43 20.20 -29.79
CA LYS A 274 -1.15 21.44 -30.11
C LYS A 274 -1.12 22.50 -28.99
N LYS A 275 -0.70 22.14 -27.77
CA LYS A 275 -0.65 23.05 -26.62
C LYS A 275 0.50 24.04 -26.76
N GLU A 276 0.37 25.29 -26.36
CA GLU A 276 1.53 26.20 -26.28
C GLU A 276 2.43 25.86 -25.08
N LEU A 277 3.75 26.01 -25.26
CA LEU A 277 4.73 25.77 -24.20
C LEU A 277 4.88 27.03 -23.34
N TYR A 278 4.63 26.90 -22.04
CA TYR A 278 4.85 27.99 -21.11
C TYR A 278 6.33 28.14 -20.75
N ASN A 279 6.92 29.31 -21.00
CA ASN A 279 8.34 29.61 -20.79
C ASN A 279 8.63 30.89 -19.99
N ALA A 280 7.62 31.56 -19.41
CA ALA A 280 7.84 32.80 -18.66
C ALA A 280 8.48 32.55 -17.28
N TYR A 281 8.27 31.35 -16.71
CA TYR A 281 9.00 30.88 -15.52
C TYR A 281 8.95 31.81 -14.29
N GLU A 282 7.90 32.62 -14.18
CA GLU A 282 7.75 33.62 -13.13
C GLU A 282 7.50 32.97 -11.76
N VAL A 283 7.85 33.66 -10.67
CA VAL A 283 7.53 33.23 -9.31
C VAL A 283 6.32 34.00 -8.83
N GLN A 284 5.21 33.30 -8.56
CA GLN A 284 3.99 33.92 -8.06
C GLN A 284 3.56 33.27 -6.74
N LEU A 285 3.57 34.08 -5.68
CA LEU A 285 3.19 33.61 -4.35
C LEU A 285 1.67 33.68 -4.17
N PRO A 286 0.99 32.55 -3.87
CA PRO A 286 -0.42 32.59 -3.55
C PRO A 286 -0.64 33.21 -2.16
N ARG A 287 -1.80 33.85 -1.94
CA ARG A 287 -2.19 34.40 -0.63
C ARG A 287 -2.17 33.33 0.48
N TYR A 288 -2.46 32.09 0.13
CA TYR A 288 -2.49 30.94 1.04
C TYR A 288 -1.12 30.23 1.19
N LYS A 289 0.01 30.85 0.81
CA LYS A 289 1.33 30.17 0.79
C LYS A 289 1.70 29.54 2.13
N ASN A 290 1.44 30.23 3.25
CA ASN A 290 1.84 29.77 4.58
C ASN A 290 1.01 28.55 4.99
N ILE A 291 -0.29 28.58 4.71
CA ILE A 291 -1.20 27.44 4.94
C ILE A 291 -0.79 26.24 4.08
N LEU A 292 -0.45 26.46 2.80
CA LEU A 292 0.03 25.40 1.92
C LEU A 292 1.32 24.76 2.44
N ILE A 293 2.31 25.58 2.84
CA ILE A 293 3.59 25.07 3.35
C ILE A 293 3.38 24.31 4.66
N ALA A 294 2.56 24.83 5.57
CA ALA A 294 2.23 24.14 6.83
C ALA A 294 1.51 22.82 6.55
N GLY A 295 0.52 22.80 5.66
CA GLY A 295 -0.21 21.59 5.28
C GLY A 295 0.67 20.53 4.63
N LEU A 296 1.54 20.92 3.68
CA LEU A 296 2.53 20.02 3.10
C LEU A 296 3.54 19.51 4.14
N GLY A 297 3.97 20.38 5.06
CA GLY A 297 4.87 20.03 6.16
C GLY A 297 4.26 18.96 7.06
N ILE A 298 3.05 19.19 7.57
CA ILE A 298 2.31 18.21 8.39
C ILE A 298 2.14 16.91 7.63
N TYR A 299 1.68 16.97 6.38
CA TYR A 299 1.48 15.80 5.53
C TYR A 299 2.77 14.97 5.40
N PHE A 300 3.90 15.59 5.05
CA PHE A 300 5.14 14.85 4.85
C PHE A 300 5.80 14.40 6.15
N ILE A 301 5.65 15.14 7.25
CA ILE A 301 6.05 14.68 8.58
C ILE A 301 5.31 13.39 8.91
N LEU A 302 4.00 13.33 8.69
CA LEU A 302 3.21 12.12 8.91
C LEU A 302 3.66 10.97 7.99
N GLN A 303 3.90 11.24 6.70
CA GLN A 303 4.36 10.23 5.75
C GLN A 303 5.76 9.68 6.04
N ILE A 304 6.59 10.44 6.75
CA ILE A 304 7.91 10.00 7.21
C ILE A 304 7.80 9.28 8.56
N ALA A 305 7.06 9.84 9.52
CA ALA A 305 6.96 9.32 10.88
C ALA A 305 6.17 8.00 10.94
N LEU A 306 5.09 7.88 10.17
CA LEU A 306 4.21 6.72 10.22
C LEU A 306 4.97 5.41 9.89
N PRO A 307 5.79 5.31 8.82
CA PRO A 307 6.63 4.14 8.59
C PRO A 307 7.64 3.83 9.70
N LEU A 308 8.19 4.86 10.36
CA LEU A 308 9.21 4.69 11.42
C LEU A 308 8.65 4.23 12.75
N ARG A 309 7.33 4.32 12.95
CA ARG A 309 6.70 4.06 14.26
C ARG A 309 7.02 2.70 14.88
N HIS A 310 7.24 1.69 14.04
CA HIS A 310 7.56 0.34 14.50
C HIS A 310 8.89 0.28 15.27
N TYR A 311 9.83 1.21 15.06
CA TYR A 311 11.06 1.29 15.86
C TYR A 311 10.80 1.73 17.32
N PHE A 312 9.63 2.30 17.60
CA PHE A 312 9.22 2.71 18.94
C PHE A 312 8.27 1.70 19.61
N ILE A 313 7.95 0.60 18.92
CA ILE A 313 7.13 -0.49 19.45
C ILE A 313 8.06 -1.69 19.68
N PRO A 314 8.13 -2.24 20.90
CA PRO A 314 8.94 -3.42 21.19
C PRO A 314 8.65 -4.63 20.27
N GLY A 315 9.71 -5.37 19.92
CA GLY A 315 9.66 -6.61 19.13
C GLY A 315 9.90 -6.42 17.64
N ASP A 316 10.28 -7.51 16.95
CA ASP A 316 10.46 -7.49 15.50
C ASP A 316 9.11 -7.31 14.79
N VAL A 317 8.97 -6.25 13.98
CA VAL A 317 7.75 -5.94 13.20
C VAL A 317 7.37 -7.02 12.18
N LEU A 318 8.33 -7.80 11.69
CA LEU A 318 8.04 -8.98 10.89
C LEU A 318 7.34 -10.03 11.73
N TRP A 319 7.57 -10.12 13.03
CA TRP A 319 6.86 -11.04 13.94
C TRP A 319 5.55 -10.46 14.45
N THR A 320 5.62 -9.30 15.12
CA THR A 320 4.49 -8.69 15.84
C THR A 320 3.46 -8.05 14.93
N GLU A 321 3.80 -7.70 13.69
CA GLU A 321 2.95 -6.90 12.77
C GLU A 321 2.60 -5.49 13.26
N GLU A 322 3.02 -5.12 14.47
CA GLU A 322 2.72 -3.85 15.08
C GLU A 322 3.52 -2.75 14.38
N GLY A 323 2.79 -1.78 13.82
CA GLY A 323 3.43 -0.76 13.00
C GLY A 323 3.74 -1.19 11.55
N HIS A 324 3.34 -2.38 11.10
CA HIS A 324 3.65 -2.85 9.75
C HIS A 324 2.85 -2.15 8.64
N ARG A 325 1.52 -1.98 8.81
CA ARG A 325 0.67 -1.38 7.76
C ARG A 325 0.97 0.11 7.57
N MET A 326 0.77 0.63 6.37
CA MET A 326 1.04 2.02 5.99
C MET A 326 2.51 2.45 6.22
N SER A 327 3.43 1.48 6.14
CA SER A 327 4.87 1.69 6.41
C SER A 327 5.76 1.42 5.21
N TRP A 328 5.19 1.29 4.01
CA TRP A 328 5.92 1.03 2.75
C TRP A 328 6.78 -0.24 2.75
N ARG A 329 6.52 -1.15 3.71
CA ARG A 329 7.15 -2.46 3.84
C ARG A 329 6.46 -3.45 2.91
N MET A 330 7.01 -3.65 1.72
CA MET A 330 6.40 -4.44 0.64
C MET A 330 7.20 -5.70 0.35
N MET A 331 6.50 -6.84 0.24
CA MET A 331 7.07 -8.15 -0.16
C MET A 331 8.18 -8.71 0.73
N LEU A 332 8.20 -8.32 2.01
CA LEU A 332 9.26 -8.74 2.93
C LEU A 332 8.98 -10.07 3.60
N ARG A 333 7.73 -10.55 3.54
CA ARG A 333 7.36 -11.81 4.19
C ARG A 333 6.19 -12.54 3.58
N THR A 334 6.20 -13.86 3.79
CA THR A 334 5.05 -14.75 3.78
C THR A 334 4.79 -15.21 5.21
N ARG A 335 3.52 -15.31 5.59
CA ARG A 335 3.09 -15.82 6.90
C ARG A 335 2.14 -16.98 6.68
N ALA A 336 2.34 -18.04 7.45
CA ALA A 336 1.41 -19.15 7.56
C ALA A 336 1.16 -19.40 9.04
N GLY A 337 -0.05 -19.81 9.40
CA GLY A 337 -0.38 -20.05 10.79
C GLY A 337 -1.50 -21.06 10.96
N ILE A 338 -1.54 -21.61 12.16
CA ILE A 338 -2.63 -22.44 12.67
C ILE A 338 -3.17 -21.81 13.93
N ILE A 339 -4.48 -21.83 14.09
CA ILE A 339 -5.16 -21.24 15.24
C ILE A 339 -6.35 -22.08 15.65
N LYS A 340 -6.59 -22.17 16.96
CA LYS A 340 -7.81 -22.69 17.56
C LYS A 340 -8.32 -21.69 18.58
N TYR A 341 -9.63 -21.43 18.57
CA TYR A 341 -10.29 -20.61 19.57
C TYR A 341 -11.00 -21.48 20.59
N SER A 342 -10.97 -21.05 21.84
CA SER A 342 -11.73 -21.64 22.94
C SER A 342 -12.59 -20.54 23.56
N VAL A 343 -13.90 -20.72 23.50
CA VAL A 343 -14.89 -19.85 24.13
C VAL A 343 -15.27 -20.48 25.46
N VAL A 344 -15.23 -19.73 26.55
CA VAL A 344 -15.63 -20.18 27.89
C VAL A 344 -16.78 -19.31 28.36
N ASN A 345 -17.92 -19.93 28.66
CA ASN A 345 -19.05 -19.23 29.25
C ASN A 345 -18.70 -18.88 30.72
N LYS A 346 -18.84 -17.61 31.09
CA LYS A 346 -18.45 -17.10 32.43
C LYS A 346 -19.44 -17.53 33.52
N ASP A 347 -20.68 -17.81 33.14
CA ASP A 347 -21.75 -18.19 34.06
C ASP A 347 -21.75 -19.69 34.34
N THR A 348 -21.51 -20.53 33.32
CA THR A 348 -21.55 -22.00 33.42
C THR A 348 -20.18 -22.65 33.55
N GLY A 349 -19.11 -21.96 33.13
CA GLY A 349 -17.77 -22.53 33.00
C GLY A 349 -17.58 -23.48 31.81
N GLU A 350 -18.62 -23.67 30.98
CA GLU A 350 -18.55 -24.55 29.81
C GLU A 350 -17.60 -24.00 28.75
N ALA A 351 -16.72 -24.86 28.23
CA ALA A 351 -15.73 -24.51 27.22
C ALA A 351 -16.06 -25.15 25.87
N THR A 352 -16.17 -24.34 24.82
CA THR A 352 -16.43 -24.77 23.44
C THR A 352 -15.26 -24.40 22.54
N ILE A 353 -14.86 -25.32 21.67
CA ILE A 353 -13.83 -25.05 20.65
C ILE A 353 -14.49 -24.51 19.39
N ILE A 354 -14.02 -23.35 18.93
CA ILE A 354 -14.52 -22.71 17.72
C ILE A 354 -13.52 -22.86 16.58
N SER A 355 -14.03 -23.32 15.43
CA SER A 355 -13.29 -23.37 14.17
C SER A 355 -13.59 -22.13 13.33
N PRO A 356 -12.60 -21.27 13.03
CA PRO A 356 -12.84 -20.07 12.22
C PRO A 356 -13.42 -20.35 10.83
N GLY A 357 -13.23 -21.56 10.29
CA GLY A 357 -13.76 -21.94 8.97
C GLY A 357 -15.28 -22.04 8.90
N LEU A 358 -15.99 -22.04 10.03
CA LEU A 358 -17.44 -21.93 10.06
C LEU A 358 -17.94 -20.49 9.81
N TYR A 359 -17.07 -19.50 10.01
CA TYR A 359 -17.42 -18.08 9.98
C TYR A 359 -16.74 -17.31 8.86
N LEU A 360 -15.54 -17.75 8.46
CA LEU A 360 -14.62 -16.94 7.67
C LEU A 360 -14.36 -17.56 6.31
N SER A 361 -14.23 -16.70 5.30
CA SER A 361 -13.69 -17.13 4.01
C SER A 361 -12.23 -17.62 4.16
N ARG A 362 -11.77 -18.44 3.22
CA ARG A 362 -10.39 -18.96 3.21
C ARG A 362 -9.33 -17.87 3.40
N LYS A 363 -9.44 -16.73 2.70
CA LYS A 363 -8.50 -15.62 2.82
C LYS A 363 -8.51 -14.98 4.21
N GLN A 364 -9.69 -14.88 4.83
CA GLN A 364 -9.82 -14.35 6.18
C GLN A 364 -9.24 -15.31 7.21
N MET A 365 -9.48 -16.62 7.06
CA MET A 365 -8.86 -17.64 7.92
C MET A 365 -7.33 -17.56 7.87
N GLU A 366 -6.75 -17.41 6.67
CA GLU A 366 -5.30 -17.21 6.49
C GLU A 366 -4.80 -15.97 7.23
N LYS A 367 -5.60 -14.90 7.35
CA LYS A 367 -5.23 -13.72 8.15
C LYS A 367 -5.42 -13.94 9.65
N VAL A 368 -6.55 -14.49 10.08
CA VAL A 368 -6.83 -14.78 11.49
C VAL A 368 -5.83 -15.77 12.07
N SER A 369 -5.25 -16.67 11.29
CA SER A 369 -4.30 -17.62 11.82
C SER A 369 -2.91 -17.06 12.09
N CYS A 370 -2.57 -15.85 11.61
CA CYS A 370 -1.20 -15.35 11.70
C CYS A 370 -1.01 -13.85 11.95
N TYR A 371 -2.06 -13.05 12.05
CA TYR A 371 -1.96 -11.61 12.33
C TYR A 371 -2.69 -11.27 13.64
N PRO A 372 -2.03 -10.57 14.59
CA PRO A 372 -2.56 -10.41 15.94
C PRO A 372 -3.81 -9.55 15.97
N ASP A 373 -3.89 -8.54 15.12
CA ASP A 373 -5.06 -7.67 15.01
C ASP A 373 -6.29 -8.40 14.45
N TYR A 374 -6.08 -9.40 13.57
CA TYR A 374 -7.17 -10.27 13.12
C TYR A 374 -7.58 -11.26 14.21
N ILE A 375 -6.62 -11.77 14.98
CA ILE A 375 -6.88 -12.68 16.09
C ILE A 375 -7.78 -11.99 17.13
N TRP A 376 -7.37 -10.79 17.52
CA TRP A 376 -8.13 -9.96 18.44
C TRP A 376 -9.52 -9.59 17.88
N GLN A 377 -9.61 -9.12 16.62
CA GLN A 377 -10.91 -8.77 16.03
C GLN A 377 -11.87 -9.96 15.95
N PHE A 378 -11.38 -11.17 15.66
CA PHE A 378 -12.24 -12.35 15.65
C PHE A 378 -12.71 -12.73 17.06
N ALA A 379 -11.89 -12.52 18.09
CA ALA A 379 -12.32 -12.68 19.48
C ALA A 379 -13.41 -11.67 19.87
N GLN A 380 -13.30 -10.42 19.42
CA GLN A 380 -14.35 -9.40 19.63
C GLN A 380 -15.65 -9.73 18.89
N PHE A 381 -15.54 -10.27 17.66
CA PHE A 381 -16.70 -10.77 16.91
C PHE A 381 -17.43 -11.89 17.68
N LEU A 382 -16.70 -12.89 18.19
CA LEU A 382 -17.29 -13.96 19.00
C LEU A 382 -17.94 -13.43 20.28
N LYS A 383 -17.29 -12.48 20.96
CA LYS A 383 -17.85 -11.81 22.14
C LYS A 383 -19.21 -11.17 21.84
N GLN A 384 -19.31 -10.47 20.71
CA GLN A 384 -20.56 -9.84 20.30
C GLN A 384 -21.63 -10.88 19.93
N GLU A 385 -21.28 -11.88 19.13
CA GLU A 385 -22.21 -12.92 18.69
C GLU A 385 -22.82 -13.70 19.87
N TYR A 386 -22.01 -14.06 20.86
CA TYR A 386 -22.50 -14.74 22.06
C TYR A 386 -23.30 -13.81 22.98
N ALA A 387 -22.93 -12.52 23.06
CA ALA A 387 -23.71 -11.54 23.81
C ALA A 387 -25.11 -11.32 23.22
N GLU A 388 -25.26 -11.37 21.89
CA GLU A 388 -26.57 -11.34 21.20
C GLU A 388 -27.43 -12.57 21.54
N GLN A 389 -26.80 -13.68 21.94
CA GLN A 389 -27.46 -14.89 22.45
C GLN A 389 -27.65 -14.88 23.98
N GLY A 390 -27.36 -13.76 24.65
CA GLY A 390 -27.48 -13.61 26.10
C GLY A 390 -26.37 -14.30 26.90
N GLN A 391 -25.25 -14.67 26.28
CA GLN A 391 -24.14 -15.33 26.96
C GLN A 391 -22.96 -14.38 27.19
N ASN A 392 -22.42 -14.41 28.41
CA ASN A 392 -21.19 -13.70 28.75
C ASN A 392 -19.99 -14.65 28.65
N ILE A 393 -19.03 -14.34 27.78
CA ILE A 393 -17.93 -15.26 27.46
C ILE A 393 -16.54 -14.66 27.70
N SER A 394 -15.56 -15.55 27.84
CA SER A 394 -14.13 -15.31 27.63
C SER A 394 -13.68 -16.01 26.36
N VAL A 395 -12.73 -15.41 25.62
CA VAL A 395 -12.21 -15.97 24.37
C VAL A 395 -10.69 -16.11 24.47
N TYR A 396 -10.23 -17.35 24.35
CA TYR A 396 -8.81 -17.71 24.33
C TYR A 396 -8.41 -18.20 22.94
N ALA A 397 -7.17 -17.93 22.53
CA ALA A 397 -6.64 -18.42 21.26
C ALA A 397 -5.30 -19.12 21.44
N ARG A 398 -5.16 -20.29 20.83
CA ARG A 398 -3.86 -20.96 20.67
C ARG A 398 -3.42 -20.84 19.21
N ALA A 399 -2.53 -19.89 18.95
CA ALA A 399 -1.99 -19.63 17.62
C ALA A 399 -0.51 -20.01 17.53
N ARG A 400 -0.13 -20.60 16.40
CA ARG A 400 1.28 -20.79 16.02
C ARG A 400 1.50 -20.22 14.62
N VAL A 401 2.61 -19.51 14.44
CA VAL A 401 2.93 -18.79 13.19
C VAL A 401 4.31 -19.18 12.68
N SER A 402 4.40 -19.26 11.36
CA SER A 402 5.60 -19.47 10.55
C SER A 402 5.79 -18.22 9.71
N ILE A 403 7.03 -17.72 9.68
CA ILE A 403 7.43 -16.57 8.88
C ILE A 403 8.52 -17.01 7.92
N ASN A 404 8.30 -16.75 6.64
CA ASN A 404 9.26 -17.03 5.57
C ASN A 404 9.75 -18.49 5.60
N GLY A 405 8.83 -19.43 5.80
CA GLY A 405 9.11 -20.86 5.74
C GLY A 405 9.77 -21.46 7.00
N ARG A 406 10.06 -20.65 8.03
CA ARG A 406 10.58 -21.15 9.32
C ARG A 406 9.56 -22.03 10.06
N PRO A 407 9.99 -22.90 11.00
CA PRO A 407 9.07 -23.71 11.80
C PRO A 407 8.00 -22.89 12.54
N LEU A 408 6.82 -23.49 12.74
CA LEU A 408 5.72 -22.88 13.49
C LEU A 408 6.08 -22.68 14.97
N GLN A 409 6.05 -21.43 15.44
CA GLN A 409 6.28 -21.08 16.84
C GLN A 409 5.01 -20.52 17.50
N PRO A 410 4.83 -20.73 18.83
CA PRO A 410 3.73 -20.09 19.58
C PRO A 410 3.71 -18.58 19.36
N PHE A 411 2.55 -18.04 19.01
CA PHE A 411 2.42 -16.63 18.61
C PHE A 411 1.70 -15.78 19.65
N ILE A 412 0.61 -16.31 20.22
CA ILE A 412 -0.23 -15.62 21.20
C ILE A 412 -0.21 -16.38 22.52
N ASN A 413 -0.22 -15.65 23.65
CA ASN A 413 -0.39 -16.22 24.98
C ASN A 413 -1.80 -16.82 25.13
N SER A 414 -1.89 -18.15 25.18
CA SER A 414 -3.18 -18.85 25.22
C SER A 414 -3.94 -18.74 26.54
N THR A 415 -3.37 -18.09 27.57
CA THR A 415 -4.03 -17.87 28.86
C THR A 415 -4.71 -16.50 28.97
N VAL A 416 -4.56 -15.64 27.97
CA VAL A 416 -5.14 -14.29 27.97
C VAL A 416 -6.54 -14.32 27.35
N ASP A 417 -7.51 -13.72 28.04
CA ASP A 417 -8.87 -13.50 27.52
C ASP A 417 -8.86 -12.35 26.52
N LEU A 418 -8.72 -12.67 25.24
CA LEU A 418 -8.66 -11.69 24.16
C LEU A 418 -9.95 -10.88 24.01
N ALA A 419 -11.09 -11.37 24.50
CA ALA A 419 -12.35 -10.64 24.50
C ALA A 419 -12.38 -9.53 25.57
N ALA A 420 -11.50 -9.59 26.57
CA ALA A 420 -11.35 -8.57 27.60
C ALA A 420 -10.23 -7.55 27.30
N GLU A 421 -9.36 -7.85 26.34
CA GLU A 421 -8.24 -6.98 25.95
C GLU A 421 -8.69 -5.81 25.06
N ASP A 422 -8.13 -4.63 25.32
CA ASP A 422 -8.25 -3.47 24.43
C ASP A 422 -7.22 -3.52 23.29
N TRP A 423 -7.54 -2.89 22.16
CA TRP A 423 -6.60 -2.72 21.05
C TRP A 423 -5.86 -1.38 21.13
N HIS A 424 -4.53 -1.39 20.93
CA HIS A 424 -3.68 -0.20 20.97
C HIS A 424 -2.82 -0.08 19.71
N PRO A 425 -3.17 0.79 18.74
CA PRO A 425 -2.47 0.87 17.44
C PRO A 425 -0.99 1.27 17.49
N PHE A 426 -0.52 1.82 18.60
CA PHE A 426 0.81 2.40 18.78
C PHE A 426 1.57 1.82 19.98
N LYS A 427 1.09 0.72 20.56
CA LYS A 427 1.75 0.07 21.70
C LYS A 427 1.90 -1.42 21.44
N HIS A 428 2.85 -2.01 22.13
CA HIS A 428 3.04 -3.45 22.11
C HIS A 428 1.99 -4.15 22.96
N HIS A 429 1.40 -5.21 22.44
CA HIS A 429 0.48 -6.08 23.15
C HIS A 429 1.22 -7.23 23.84
N HIS A 430 1.18 -7.29 25.17
CA HIS A 430 1.88 -8.29 25.98
C HIS A 430 1.43 -9.75 25.73
N TRP A 431 0.25 -9.94 25.14
CA TRP A 431 -0.24 -11.25 24.74
C TRP A 431 0.37 -11.75 23.42
N ILE A 432 1.12 -10.92 22.68
CA ILE A 432 1.95 -11.36 21.57
C ILE A 432 3.27 -11.88 22.15
N LEU A 433 3.53 -13.18 21.97
CA LEU A 433 4.73 -13.81 22.52
C LEU A 433 6.00 -13.31 21.80
N PRO A 434 7.15 -13.21 22.49
CA PRO A 434 8.41 -12.81 21.87
C PRO A 434 8.83 -13.71 20.70
N SER A 435 9.55 -13.13 19.74
CA SER A 435 10.02 -13.85 18.55
C SER A 435 11.34 -14.58 18.81
N ALA A 436 11.53 -15.74 18.19
CA ALA A 436 12.88 -16.27 17.99
C ALA A 436 13.64 -15.60 16.83
N LEU A 437 13.02 -14.70 16.06
CA LEU A 437 13.74 -13.90 15.06
C LEU A 437 14.75 -12.95 15.72
N ASP A 438 14.44 -12.49 16.94
CA ASP A 438 15.27 -11.56 17.73
C ASP A 438 16.62 -12.18 18.13
N THR A 439 16.73 -13.51 18.21
CA THR A 439 17.98 -14.19 18.55
C THR A 439 18.89 -14.42 17.34
N SER A 440 18.35 -14.50 16.12
CA SER A 440 19.15 -14.71 14.90
C SER A 440 19.88 -13.46 14.37
N ALA A 441 19.42 -12.25 14.72
CA ALA A 441 20.06 -11.01 14.28
C ALA A 441 21.33 -10.65 15.08
N LYS A 442 21.57 -11.28 16.24
CA LYS A 442 22.74 -11.04 17.09
C LYS A 442 23.90 -12.03 16.87
N SER A 443 23.72 -13.09 16.08
CA SER A 443 24.77 -14.04 15.75
C SER A 443 25.39 -13.72 14.39
N LEU A 444 26.07 -12.59 14.27
CA LEU A 444 27.15 -12.49 13.29
C LEU A 444 28.30 -13.37 13.81
N PRO A 445 28.79 -14.37 13.06
CA PRO A 445 29.98 -15.10 13.49
C PRO A 445 31.14 -14.10 13.52
N GLY A 446 31.68 -13.83 14.71
CA GLY A 446 32.95 -13.14 14.84
C GLY A 446 34.04 -13.89 14.07
N PRO A 447 35.09 -13.20 13.59
CA PRO A 447 36.13 -13.86 12.82
C PRO A 447 36.75 -14.97 13.67
N SER A 448 36.66 -16.20 13.17
CA SER A 448 37.33 -17.35 13.75
C SER A 448 38.83 -17.12 13.70
N SER A 449 39.41 -16.68 14.81
CA SER A 449 40.85 -16.69 15.03
C SER A 449 41.29 -18.13 15.25
N ASN A 450 41.68 -18.81 14.17
CA ASN A 450 42.41 -20.07 14.24
C ASN A 450 43.39 -20.15 13.06
N PHE A 451 44.53 -19.48 13.23
CA PHE A 451 45.79 -19.91 12.64
C PHE A 451 46.90 -19.61 13.66
N ALA A 452 47.17 -20.62 14.49
CA ALA A 452 48.39 -20.77 15.26
C ALA A 452 48.69 -22.26 15.37
N ASN A 453 49.51 -22.75 14.44
CA ASN A 453 50.64 -23.68 14.61
C ASN A 453 51.02 -24.28 13.26
#